data_AF-A0A3D2NG44-F1
#
_entry.id   AF-A0A3D2NG44-F1
#
_cell.length_a   1.000
_cell.length_b   1.000
_cell.length_c   1.000
_cell.angle_alpha   90.00
_cell.angle_beta   90.00
_cell.angle_gamma   90.00
#
_symmetry.space_group_name_H-M   'P 1'
#
loop_
_entity.id
_entity.type
_entity.pdbx_description
1 polymer ?
#
loop_
_entity_poly.entity_id
_entity_poly.type
_entity_poly.pdbx_seq_one_letter_code
_entity_poly.pdbx_strand_id
1 'polypeptide(L)'
;MTLPIAKGQTRQPGIAGIPVSDVVRDVAALIALLVSLALPWSLPFTVTSVFDQALWVVGGARVEVILPVIFSVMSIATTYLARFGVFGARAGVERVALVRALFNAPYVVVVLVYVVLDAARIGDLGDLSGVGLGAGVAVGLVGALLAATPRALEVAHDPRRRLAHASFAVVAGTVVLAALTGLIGIVLLAISALQSAARVQELGGQFWGEPPPPAALIAIALLLNAAAVLPGIFILKRSGIGLLIASSLGIATSAGLLIAATTGFVIGGSVQSLHSGGYPLLWLACYAALATSPGVSASMRPAPELSRWFVAVRSALVITVVVSGLLAVLSILTLLVGGLGAVGFVIGILLCEIASAFAALIARVQLVSTPERSRTTVFVVSGGIIGLQVIAFTLSAVATTTTATGAFWIMPIAYLVTLALPALCLYAFVVPEAVRNYFALHRRERAPGTGRGYPTAYPTSAAQSPVEPAVLDSAATLKRAPSEAATTPFAPAPVPSVPEVASFAPATASKVPPVAPANWDRAADPLTPLEEFPALAADPELWPALARNPALYPELAEWLAMTGNQEVIAILRSRGMA
;
A
#
# COMPACT_ATOMS: atom_id res chain seq x y z
N MET A 1 -41.58 -14.28 -34.71
CA MET A 1 -41.37 -15.31 -33.68
C MET A 1 -40.66 -14.63 -32.51
N THR A 2 -41.45 -14.07 -31.60
CA THR A 2 -41.02 -13.27 -30.45
C THR A 2 -40.79 -14.21 -29.26
N LEU A 3 -39.57 -14.28 -28.77
CA LEU A 3 -39.26 -14.98 -27.52
C LEU A 3 -40.03 -14.31 -26.36
N PRO A 4 -40.77 -15.07 -25.55
CA PRO A 4 -41.45 -14.53 -24.38
C PRO A 4 -40.40 -14.16 -23.32
N ILE A 5 -40.46 -12.91 -22.88
CA ILE A 5 -39.77 -12.44 -21.68
C ILE A 5 -40.29 -13.27 -20.52
N ALA A 6 -39.40 -14.02 -19.87
CA ALA A 6 -39.73 -14.83 -18.70
C ALA A 6 -40.36 -13.94 -17.61
N LYS A 7 -41.68 -14.06 -17.44
CA LYS A 7 -42.39 -13.62 -16.25
C LYS A 7 -41.92 -14.51 -15.10
N GLY A 8 -41.25 -13.91 -14.12
CA GLY A 8 -40.98 -14.58 -12.83
C GLY A 8 -39.52 -14.55 -12.36
N GLN A 9 -38.85 -13.41 -12.38
CA GLN A 9 -37.87 -13.16 -11.33
C GLN A 9 -38.67 -12.73 -10.09
N THR A 10 -38.94 -13.68 -9.21
CA THR A 10 -39.40 -13.40 -7.86
C THR A 10 -38.41 -12.41 -7.25
N ARG A 11 -38.86 -11.17 -6.96
CA ARG A 11 -38.14 -10.26 -6.06
C ARG A 11 -37.86 -11.06 -4.81
N GLN A 12 -36.64 -11.51 -4.58
CA GLN A 12 -36.30 -12.11 -3.30
C GLN A 12 -36.51 -11.03 -2.23
N PRO A 13 -37.52 -11.16 -1.36
CA PRO A 13 -37.79 -10.14 -0.35
C PRO A 13 -36.72 -10.23 0.73
N GLY A 14 -36.27 -9.08 1.23
CA GLY A 14 -35.42 -8.99 2.42
C GLY A 14 -33.90 -8.95 2.17
N ILE A 15 -33.15 -9.43 3.15
CA ILE A 15 -31.68 -9.30 3.27
C ILE A 15 -30.94 -10.29 2.34
N ALA A 16 -31.64 -11.30 1.82
CA ALA A 16 -31.07 -12.28 0.90
C ALA A 16 -30.47 -11.59 -0.35
N GLY A 17 -29.25 -11.99 -0.72
CA GLY A 17 -28.56 -11.45 -1.90
C GLY A 17 -27.86 -10.09 -1.73
N ILE A 18 -27.76 -9.54 -0.50
CA ILE A 18 -26.86 -8.39 -0.25
C ILE A 18 -25.41 -8.89 -0.27
N PRO A 19 -24.51 -8.27 -1.06
CA PRO A 19 -23.09 -8.57 -1.01
C PRO A 19 -22.51 -8.34 0.39
N VAL A 20 -21.66 -9.24 0.88
CA VAL A 20 -20.98 -9.10 2.19
C VAL A 20 -20.24 -7.77 2.29
N SER A 21 -19.67 -7.29 1.19
CA SER A 21 -18.98 -5.99 1.12
C SER A 21 -19.88 -4.80 1.44
N ASP A 22 -21.18 -4.86 1.10
CA ASP A 22 -22.14 -3.80 1.42
C ASP A 22 -22.51 -3.82 2.91
N VAL A 23 -22.67 -5.01 3.51
CA VAL A 23 -22.92 -5.17 4.95
C VAL A 23 -21.73 -4.68 5.77
N VAL A 24 -20.50 -5.08 5.40
CA VAL A 24 -19.28 -4.64 6.07
C VAL A 24 -19.13 -3.12 5.99
N ARG A 25 -19.45 -2.51 4.85
CA ARG A 25 -19.47 -1.05 4.69
C ARG A 25 -20.47 -0.39 5.63
N ASP A 26 -21.68 -0.90 5.71
CA ASP A 26 -22.74 -0.34 6.56
C ASP A 26 -22.35 -0.44 8.05
N VAL A 27 -21.79 -1.58 8.49
CA VAL A 27 -21.28 -1.75 9.86
C VAL A 27 -20.10 -0.82 10.13
N ALA A 28 -19.15 -0.72 9.21
CA ALA A 28 -18.01 0.19 9.35
C ALA A 28 -18.46 1.66 9.43
N ALA A 29 -19.47 2.05 8.63
CA ALA A 29 -20.06 3.38 8.69
C ALA A 29 -20.69 3.66 10.05
N LEU A 30 -21.50 2.72 10.56
CA LEU A 30 -22.13 2.82 11.88
C LEU A 30 -21.10 2.96 12.99
N ILE A 31 -20.08 2.10 13.02
CA ILE A 31 -19.01 2.14 14.02
C ILE A 31 -18.28 3.49 13.96
N ALA A 32 -17.86 3.92 12.77
CA ALA A 32 -17.14 5.19 12.61
C ALA A 32 -17.98 6.40 13.08
N LEU A 33 -19.28 6.43 12.75
CA LEU A 33 -20.20 7.48 13.19
C LEU A 33 -20.39 7.48 14.72
N LEU A 34 -20.62 6.32 15.34
CA LEU A 34 -20.80 6.24 16.80
C LEU A 34 -19.51 6.53 17.57
N VAL A 35 -18.39 6.00 17.10
CA VAL A 35 -17.06 6.28 17.69
C VAL A 35 -16.75 7.77 17.58
N SER A 36 -17.10 8.44 16.47
CA SER A 36 -16.88 9.88 16.32
C SER A 36 -17.53 10.74 17.41
N LEU A 37 -18.62 10.27 18.03
CA LEU A 37 -19.25 10.95 19.17
C LEU A 37 -18.40 10.87 20.43
N ALA A 38 -17.63 9.80 20.62
CA ALA A 38 -16.71 9.68 21.75
C ALA A 38 -15.39 10.41 21.54
N LEU A 39 -15.13 10.90 20.30
CA LEU A 39 -13.89 11.53 19.94
C LEU A 39 -13.93 13.06 20.04
N PRO A 40 -12.76 13.69 20.23
CA PRO A 40 -12.59 15.14 20.16
C PRO A 40 -12.94 15.70 18.78
N TRP A 41 -13.75 16.75 18.74
CA TRP A 41 -14.15 17.41 17.50
C TRP A 41 -13.36 18.69 17.21
N SER A 42 -12.99 19.45 18.25
CA SER A 42 -12.22 20.69 18.12
C SER A 42 -11.60 21.08 19.45
N LEU A 43 -10.75 22.12 19.44
CA LEU A 43 -10.38 22.86 20.65
C LEU A 43 -11.62 23.54 21.28
N PRO A 44 -11.62 23.78 22.59
CA PRO A 44 -12.72 24.40 23.32
C PRO A 44 -12.91 25.87 22.91
N PHE A 45 -14.19 26.26 22.85
CA PHE A 45 -14.61 27.63 22.58
C PHE A 45 -14.68 28.51 23.83
N THR A 46 -14.60 27.91 25.03
CA THR A 46 -14.66 28.61 26.32
C THR A 46 -13.62 28.01 27.28
N VAL A 47 -12.68 28.80 27.78
CA VAL A 47 -11.70 28.39 28.82
C VAL A 47 -12.14 28.98 30.15
N THR A 48 -12.93 28.24 30.93
CA THR A 48 -13.36 28.70 32.28
C THR A 48 -12.24 28.58 33.33
N SER A 49 -11.20 27.78 33.10
CA SER A 49 -9.95 27.84 33.85
C SER A 49 -8.80 27.13 33.10
N VAL A 50 -7.57 27.60 33.27
CA VAL A 50 -6.34 27.01 32.69
C VAL A 50 -6.06 25.59 33.24
N PHE A 51 -6.76 25.17 34.30
CA PHE A 51 -6.55 23.90 35.00
C PHE A 51 -7.68 22.88 34.80
N ASP A 52 -8.75 23.20 34.05
CA ASP A 52 -9.70 22.17 33.61
C ASP A 52 -9.02 21.31 32.54
N GLN A 53 -8.59 20.11 32.92
CA GLN A 53 -7.87 19.15 32.08
C GLN A 53 -8.68 18.64 30.86
N ALA A 54 -9.90 19.15 30.64
CA ALA A 54 -10.69 18.89 29.44
C ALA A 54 -10.43 19.98 28.38
N LEU A 55 -9.19 20.08 27.90
CA LEU A 55 -8.78 20.96 26.78
C LEU A 55 -9.45 20.59 25.43
N TRP A 56 -10.47 19.72 25.41
CA TRP A 56 -11.05 19.16 24.19
C TRP A 56 -12.54 18.84 24.39
N VAL A 57 -13.38 19.29 23.46
CA VAL A 57 -14.82 19.01 23.52
C VAL A 57 -15.16 17.81 22.63
N VAL A 58 -15.64 16.76 23.28
CA VAL A 58 -16.07 15.50 22.68
C VAL A 58 -17.37 15.69 21.88
N GLY A 59 -17.53 14.99 20.76
CA GLY A 59 -18.68 15.14 19.86
C GLY A 59 -20.04 14.86 20.53
N GLY A 60 -20.09 13.93 21.47
CA GLY A 60 -21.30 13.53 22.19
C GLY A 60 -21.84 14.57 23.17
N ALA A 61 -21.11 15.66 23.40
CA ALA A 61 -21.58 16.80 24.18
C ALA A 61 -22.22 17.91 23.31
N ARG A 62 -22.21 17.75 21.98
CA ARG A 62 -22.56 18.79 21.00
C ARG A 62 -23.81 18.42 20.23
N VAL A 63 -24.90 19.16 20.43
CA VAL A 63 -26.17 18.90 19.73
C VAL A 63 -26.03 19.04 18.22
N GLU A 64 -25.20 19.99 17.78
CA GLU A 64 -24.89 20.23 16.37
C GLU A 64 -24.11 19.07 15.71
N VAL A 65 -23.50 18.19 16.50
CA VAL A 65 -22.80 16.98 16.04
C VAL A 65 -23.71 15.76 16.11
N ILE A 66 -24.45 15.60 17.21
CA ILE A 66 -25.33 14.45 17.45
C ILE A 66 -26.42 14.36 16.37
N LEU A 67 -27.04 15.49 16.02
CA LEU A 67 -28.13 15.52 15.03
C LEU A 67 -27.69 15.00 13.66
N PRO A 68 -26.61 15.52 13.02
CA PRO A 68 -26.08 14.94 11.80
C PRO A 68 -25.68 13.47 11.91
N VAL A 69 -25.11 13.04 13.04
CA VAL A 69 -24.74 11.63 13.25
C VAL A 69 -25.99 10.74 13.21
N ILE A 70 -27.07 11.14 13.88
CA ILE A 70 -28.35 10.40 13.83
C ILE A 70 -28.86 10.30 12.39
N PHE A 71 -28.87 11.40 11.63
CA PHE A 71 -29.29 11.37 10.23
C PHE A 71 -28.40 10.45 9.37
N SER A 72 -27.09 10.49 9.55
CA SER A 72 -26.14 9.62 8.85
C SER A 72 -26.34 8.15 9.22
N VAL A 73 -26.62 7.82 10.49
CA VAL A 73 -26.95 6.46 10.93
C VAL A 73 -28.27 5.99 10.31
N MET A 74 -29.31 6.83 10.33
CA MET A 74 -30.60 6.52 9.68
C MET A 74 -30.43 6.29 8.17
N SER A 75 -29.47 6.97 7.53
CA SER A 75 -29.18 6.78 6.11
C SER A 75 -28.80 5.35 5.76
N ILE A 76 -28.19 4.60 6.68
CA ILE A 76 -27.78 3.20 6.46
C ILE A 76 -29.01 2.32 6.20
N ALA A 77 -30.12 2.58 6.90
CA ALA A 77 -31.37 1.83 6.76
C ALA A 77 -32.04 2.03 5.39
N THR A 78 -31.72 3.09 4.65
CA THR A 78 -32.39 3.45 3.38
C THR A 78 -32.35 2.32 2.34
N THR A 79 -31.22 1.63 2.20
CA THR A 79 -31.06 0.50 1.27
C THR A 79 -32.03 -0.64 1.63
N TYR A 80 -32.13 -0.96 2.91
CA TYR A 80 -32.97 -2.05 3.42
C TYR A 80 -34.45 -1.70 3.28
N LEU A 81 -34.84 -0.47 3.66
CA LEU A 81 -36.21 0.03 3.50
C LEU A 81 -36.64 0.05 2.02
N ALA A 82 -35.75 0.39 1.10
CA ALA A 82 -36.01 0.32 -0.33
C ALA A 82 -36.29 -1.11 -0.80
N ARG A 83 -35.54 -2.10 -0.29
CA ARG A 83 -35.77 -3.52 -0.60
C ARG A 83 -37.09 -4.05 -0.03
N PHE A 84 -37.54 -3.52 1.12
CA PHE A 84 -38.87 -3.79 1.65
C PHE A 84 -39.99 -3.03 0.91
N GLY A 85 -39.67 -2.22 -0.09
CA GLY A 85 -40.65 -1.52 -0.92
C GLY A 85 -41.24 -0.26 -0.29
N VAL A 86 -40.64 0.26 0.78
CA VAL A 86 -41.13 1.46 1.50
C VAL A 86 -41.22 2.69 0.59
N PHE A 87 -40.30 2.83 -0.37
CA PHE A 87 -40.32 3.94 -1.33
C PHE A 87 -41.23 3.69 -2.56
N GLY A 88 -41.96 2.58 -2.58
CA GLY A 88 -42.87 2.19 -3.65
C GLY A 88 -42.18 1.57 -4.87
N ALA A 89 -42.99 0.95 -5.75
CA ALA A 89 -42.49 0.20 -6.92
C ALA A 89 -41.79 1.08 -7.97
N ARG A 90 -41.99 2.41 -7.92
CA ARG A 90 -41.43 3.39 -8.87
C ARG A 90 -40.15 4.06 -8.35
N ALA A 91 -39.70 3.78 -7.13
CA ALA A 91 -38.43 4.29 -6.64
C ALA A 91 -37.27 3.58 -7.34
N GLY A 92 -36.66 4.27 -8.31
CA GLY A 92 -35.43 3.80 -8.95
C GLY A 92 -34.24 3.86 -8.00
N VAL A 93 -33.21 3.06 -8.31
CA VAL A 93 -31.96 2.96 -7.54
C VAL A 93 -31.30 4.33 -7.32
N GLU A 94 -31.33 5.21 -8.33
CA GLU A 94 -30.81 6.58 -8.25
C GLU A 94 -31.48 7.39 -7.12
N ARG A 95 -32.80 7.26 -6.93
CA ARG A 95 -33.52 8.00 -5.89
C ARG A 95 -33.15 7.50 -4.50
N VAL A 96 -32.98 6.20 -4.33
CA VAL A 96 -32.58 5.61 -3.04
C VAL A 96 -31.19 6.09 -2.66
N ALA A 97 -30.24 6.06 -3.60
CA ALA A 97 -28.89 6.58 -3.39
C ALA A 97 -28.89 8.10 -3.11
N LEU A 98 -29.74 8.88 -3.80
CA LEU A 98 -29.88 10.32 -3.57
C LEU A 98 -30.43 10.62 -2.16
N VAL A 99 -31.51 9.94 -1.75
CA VAL A 99 -32.07 10.08 -0.40
C VAL A 99 -30.98 9.82 0.63
N ARG A 100 -30.19 8.76 0.45
CA ARG A 100 -29.08 8.44 1.33
C ARG A 100 -28.00 9.53 1.37
N ALA A 101 -27.61 10.05 0.21
CA ALA A 101 -26.66 11.16 0.15
C ALA A 101 -27.20 12.41 0.87
N LEU A 102 -28.49 12.71 0.72
CA LEU A 102 -29.15 13.84 1.40
C LEU A 102 -29.16 13.67 2.92
N PHE A 103 -29.39 12.47 3.45
CA PHE A 103 -29.29 12.20 4.89
C PHE A 103 -27.89 12.45 5.46
N ASN A 104 -26.83 12.35 4.64
CA ASN A 104 -25.45 12.62 5.07
C ASN A 104 -25.01 14.06 4.80
N ALA A 105 -25.79 14.85 4.05
CA ALA A 105 -25.46 16.24 3.74
C ALA A 105 -25.32 17.13 4.99
N PRO A 106 -26.19 17.03 6.03
CA PRO A 106 -26.01 17.79 7.27
C PRO A 106 -24.64 17.57 7.92
N TYR A 107 -24.11 16.35 7.85
CA TYR A 107 -22.80 16.03 8.43
C TYR A 107 -21.69 16.80 7.70
N VAL A 108 -21.72 16.79 6.36
CA VAL A 108 -20.75 17.53 5.54
C VAL A 108 -20.84 19.04 5.81
N VAL A 109 -22.05 19.58 5.95
CA VAL A 109 -22.26 21.00 6.28
C VAL A 109 -21.61 21.36 7.62
N VAL A 110 -21.80 20.54 8.66
CA VAL A 110 -21.16 20.80 9.96
C VAL A 110 -19.64 20.75 9.86
N VAL A 111 -19.06 19.79 9.13
CA VAL A 111 -17.61 19.77 8.89
C VAL A 111 -17.14 21.06 8.22
N LEU A 112 -17.85 21.54 7.20
CA LEU A 112 -17.51 22.79 6.51
C LEU A 112 -17.63 24.01 7.44
N VAL A 113 -18.63 24.05 8.32
CA VAL A 113 -18.75 25.11 9.34
C VAL A 113 -17.52 25.10 10.24
N TYR A 114 -17.06 23.95 10.72
CA TYR A 114 -15.86 23.86 11.56
C TYR A 114 -14.58 24.26 10.80
N VAL A 115 -14.46 23.93 9.51
CA VAL A 115 -13.38 24.44 8.65
C VAL A 115 -13.40 25.98 8.60
N VAL A 116 -14.58 26.58 8.45
CA VAL A 116 -14.73 28.05 8.43
C VAL A 116 -14.40 28.66 9.79
N LEU A 117 -14.86 28.07 10.89
CA LEU A 117 -14.55 28.56 12.25
C LEU A 117 -13.05 28.50 12.54
N ASP A 118 -12.39 27.41 12.14
CA ASP A 118 -10.93 27.27 12.26
C ASP A 118 -10.19 28.30 11.39
N ALA A 119 -10.61 28.48 10.13
CA ALA A 119 -10.04 29.47 9.23
C ALA A 119 -10.20 30.91 9.74
N ALA A 120 -11.35 31.22 10.34
CA ALA A 120 -11.65 32.53 10.90
C ALA A 120 -11.08 32.73 12.32
N ARG A 121 -10.43 31.73 12.90
CA ARG A 121 -9.89 31.75 14.28
C ARG A 121 -10.97 32.10 15.32
N ILE A 122 -12.21 31.66 15.11
CA ILE A 122 -13.34 32.00 15.99
C ILE A 122 -13.34 31.03 17.19
N GLY A 123 -12.78 31.47 18.33
CA GLY A 123 -12.79 30.74 19.62
C GLY A 123 -11.72 31.26 20.58
N ASP A 124 -11.79 30.91 21.87
CA ASP A 124 -10.88 31.43 22.91
C ASP A 124 -9.38 31.17 22.64
N LEU A 125 -9.05 30.07 21.96
CA LEU A 125 -7.67 29.74 21.54
C LEU A 125 -7.39 30.09 20.06
N GLY A 126 -8.32 30.77 19.40
CA GLY A 126 -8.29 31.08 17.98
C GLY A 126 -7.04 31.87 17.57
N ASP A 127 -6.61 32.82 18.41
CA ASP A 127 -5.46 33.68 18.14
C ASP A 127 -4.12 32.93 18.10
N LEU A 128 -4.01 31.80 18.80
CA LEU A 128 -2.78 31.01 18.90
C LEU A 128 -2.66 29.98 17.77
N SER A 129 -3.71 29.21 17.49
CA SER A 129 -3.63 28.05 16.60
C SER A 129 -4.90 27.78 15.77
N GLY A 130 -5.90 28.67 15.79
CA GLY A 130 -7.24 28.35 15.31
C GLY A 130 -7.96 27.36 16.23
N VAL A 131 -9.19 26.99 15.87
CA VAL A 131 -10.03 26.04 16.65
C VAL A 131 -9.64 24.58 16.36
N GLY A 132 -9.11 24.31 15.16
CA GLY A 132 -8.70 22.99 14.70
C GLY A 132 -9.83 21.98 14.52
N LEU A 133 -9.58 20.98 13.68
CA LEU A 133 -10.45 19.84 13.42
C LEU A 133 -9.88 18.60 14.10
N GLY A 134 -10.63 18.05 15.05
CA GLY A 134 -10.27 16.85 15.79
C GLY A 134 -10.51 15.54 15.03
N ALA A 135 -9.96 14.45 15.58
CA ALA A 135 -10.09 13.11 15.03
C ALA A 135 -11.55 12.66 14.88
N GLY A 136 -12.47 13.16 15.73
CA GLY A 136 -13.90 12.91 15.62
C GLY A 136 -14.48 13.40 14.29
N VAL A 137 -14.05 14.58 13.82
CA VAL A 137 -14.43 15.13 12.51
C VAL A 137 -14.04 14.15 11.40
N ALA A 138 -12.78 13.71 11.40
CA ALA A 138 -12.24 12.85 10.35
C ALA A 138 -12.87 11.45 10.35
N VAL A 139 -12.92 10.79 11.51
CA VAL A 139 -13.49 9.45 11.64
C VAL A 139 -14.98 9.46 11.31
N GLY A 140 -15.74 10.44 11.82
CA GLY A 140 -17.16 10.50 11.50
C GLY A 140 -17.45 10.95 10.06
N LEU A 141 -16.59 11.77 9.43
CA LEU A 141 -16.70 12.08 7.99
C LEU A 141 -16.46 10.82 7.15
N VAL A 142 -15.49 9.98 7.51
CA VAL A 142 -15.31 8.66 6.88
C VAL A 142 -16.59 7.82 7.04
N GLY A 143 -17.19 7.80 8.22
CA GLY A 143 -18.46 7.13 8.48
C GLY A 143 -19.62 7.65 7.62
N ALA A 144 -19.79 8.97 7.54
CA ALA A 144 -20.81 9.62 6.72
C ALA A 144 -20.59 9.38 5.23
N LEU A 145 -19.36 9.38 4.75
CA LEU A 145 -19.04 9.06 3.35
C LEU A 145 -19.30 7.58 3.03
N LEU A 146 -18.91 6.65 3.92
CA LEU A 146 -19.24 5.22 3.77
C LEU A 146 -20.77 5.05 3.70
N ALA A 147 -21.49 5.71 4.60
CA ALA A 147 -22.94 5.70 4.64
C ALA A 147 -23.55 6.32 3.37
N ALA A 148 -22.98 7.38 2.79
CA ALA A 148 -23.49 8.04 1.60
C ALA A 148 -23.22 7.30 0.28
N THR A 149 -22.11 6.57 0.17
CA THR A 149 -21.66 5.95 -1.11
C THR A 149 -22.65 4.92 -1.67
N PRO A 150 -22.85 4.78 -2.99
CA PRO A 150 -23.76 3.77 -3.53
C PRO A 150 -23.29 2.34 -3.24
N ARG A 151 -24.22 1.40 -3.07
CA ARG A 151 -23.93 -0.01 -2.77
C ARG A 151 -23.56 -0.78 -4.03
N ALA A 152 -22.84 -1.90 -3.90
CA ALA A 152 -22.40 -2.69 -5.05
C ALA A 152 -23.60 -3.20 -5.86
N LEU A 153 -24.66 -3.63 -5.17
CA LEU A 153 -25.92 -4.03 -5.80
C LEU A 153 -26.58 -2.88 -6.59
N GLU A 154 -26.44 -1.65 -6.13
CA GLU A 154 -27.06 -0.48 -6.76
C GLU A 154 -26.34 -0.09 -8.03
N VAL A 155 -25.01 -0.08 -7.97
CA VAL A 155 -24.15 0.20 -9.12
C VAL A 155 -24.33 -0.87 -10.20
N ALA A 156 -24.54 -2.14 -9.82
CA ALA A 156 -24.80 -3.22 -10.76
C ALA A 156 -26.12 -3.05 -11.53
N HIS A 157 -27.11 -2.37 -10.95
CA HIS A 157 -28.44 -2.12 -11.55
C HIS A 157 -28.60 -0.69 -12.10
N ASP A 158 -27.51 0.06 -12.24
CA ASP A 158 -27.50 1.40 -12.84
C ASP A 158 -27.03 1.36 -14.31
N PRO A 159 -27.94 1.22 -15.29
CA PRO A 159 -27.56 1.11 -16.69
C PRO A 159 -26.92 2.39 -17.25
N ARG A 160 -27.15 3.54 -16.60
CA ARG A 160 -26.65 4.85 -17.06
C ARG A 160 -25.33 5.24 -16.41
N ARG A 161 -24.81 4.43 -15.48
CA ARG A 161 -23.58 4.69 -14.72
C ARG A 161 -23.56 6.06 -14.02
N ARG A 162 -24.74 6.61 -13.71
CA ARG A 162 -24.87 7.91 -13.04
C ARG A 162 -24.30 7.87 -11.63
N LEU A 163 -24.51 6.77 -10.90
CA LEU A 163 -23.96 6.55 -9.58
C LEU A 163 -22.43 6.48 -9.62
N ALA A 164 -21.87 5.81 -10.63
CA ALA A 164 -20.43 5.74 -10.83
C ALA A 164 -19.83 7.13 -11.11
N HIS A 165 -20.45 7.90 -12.01
CA HIS A 165 -20.04 9.28 -12.30
C HIS A 165 -20.16 10.20 -11.08
N ALA A 166 -21.25 10.10 -10.31
CA ALA A 166 -21.43 10.87 -9.10
C ALA A 166 -20.37 10.53 -8.03
N SER A 167 -20.10 9.25 -7.78
CA SER A 167 -19.03 8.84 -6.87
C SER A 167 -17.65 9.33 -7.32
N PHE A 168 -17.37 9.29 -8.63
CA PHE A 168 -16.12 9.80 -9.19
C PHE A 168 -16.02 11.34 -9.04
N ALA A 169 -17.11 12.07 -9.25
CA ALA A 169 -17.18 13.52 -9.04
C ALA A 169 -16.94 13.89 -7.57
N VAL A 170 -17.45 13.10 -6.62
CA VAL A 170 -17.15 13.29 -5.18
C VAL A 170 -15.66 13.14 -4.90
N VAL A 171 -15.00 12.12 -5.48
CA VAL A 171 -13.52 11.99 -5.35
C VAL A 171 -12.81 13.23 -5.90
N ALA A 172 -13.21 13.72 -7.08
CA ALA A 172 -12.64 14.92 -7.66
C ALA A 172 -12.82 16.15 -6.76
N GLY A 173 -14.01 16.33 -6.21
CA GLY A 173 -14.31 17.39 -5.24
C GLY A 173 -13.42 17.30 -4.00
N THR A 174 -13.25 16.10 -3.42
CA THR A 174 -12.36 15.87 -2.28
C THR A 174 -10.91 16.18 -2.60
N VAL A 175 -10.41 15.80 -3.78
CA VAL A 175 -9.04 16.13 -4.21
C VAL A 175 -8.84 17.64 -4.35
N VAL A 176 -9.82 18.35 -4.91
CA VAL A 176 -9.79 19.81 -5.02
C VAL A 176 -9.79 20.46 -3.64
N LEU A 177 -10.68 20.02 -2.73
CA LEU A 177 -10.71 20.53 -1.35
C LEU A 177 -9.42 20.26 -0.59
N ALA A 178 -8.81 19.08 -0.76
CA ALA A 178 -7.53 18.74 -0.19
C ALA A 178 -6.41 19.66 -0.70
N ALA A 179 -6.35 19.88 -2.02
CA ALA A 179 -5.36 20.78 -2.61
C ALA A 179 -5.56 22.24 -2.18
N LEU A 180 -6.81 22.72 -2.13
CA LEU A 180 -7.13 24.09 -1.72
C LEU A 180 -6.79 24.34 -0.24
N THR A 181 -7.27 23.47 0.66
CA THR A 181 -7.00 23.61 2.09
C THR A 181 -5.51 23.42 2.40
N GLY A 182 -4.81 22.54 1.68
CA GLY A 182 -3.36 22.41 1.78
C GLY A 182 -2.62 23.67 1.32
N LEU A 183 -2.96 24.22 0.16
CA LEU A 183 -2.33 25.44 -0.36
C LEU A 183 -2.56 26.64 0.56
N ILE A 184 -3.82 26.88 0.94
CA ILE A 184 -4.18 27.96 1.87
C ILE A 184 -3.43 27.75 3.19
N GLY A 185 -3.42 26.52 3.70
CA GLY A 185 -2.77 26.23 4.97
C GLY A 185 -1.25 26.42 4.94
N ILE A 186 -0.58 26.08 3.84
CA ILE A 186 0.85 26.35 3.66
C ILE A 186 1.14 27.86 3.68
N VAL A 187 0.30 28.66 3.01
CA VAL A 187 0.44 30.13 3.02
C VAL A 187 0.26 30.68 4.44
N LEU A 188 -0.78 30.25 5.15
CA LEU A 188 -1.02 30.67 6.53
C LEU A 188 0.08 30.22 7.50
N LEU A 189 0.62 29.02 7.30
CA LEU A 189 1.76 28.51 8.05
C LEU A 189 3.01 29.37 7.80
N ALA A 190 3.28 29.75 6.55
CA ALA A 190 4.41 30.61 6.19
C ALA A 190 4.30 32.00 6.85
N ILE A 191 3.10 32.60 6.83
CA ILE A 191 2.82 33.87 7.53
C ILE A 191 3.07 33.72 9.03
N SER A 192 2.54 32.66 9.63
CA SER A 192 2.67 32.39 11.07
C SER A 192 4.13 32.15 11.48
N ALA A 193 4.89 31.42 10.66
CA ALA A 193 6.32 31.17 10.88
C ALA A 193 7.15 32.46 10.80
N LEU A 194 6.85 33.35 9.84
CA LEU A 194 7.53 34.64 9.70
C LEU A 194 7.25 35.57 10.88
N GLN A 195 6.00 35.65 11.33
CA GLN A 195 5.60 36.42 12.51
C GLN A 195 6.23 35.88 13.80
N SER A 196 6.41 34.56 13.89
CA SER A 196 7.04 33.92 15.05
C SER A 196 8.54 34.23 15.11
N ALA A 197 9.24 34.18 13.97
CA ALA A 197 10.65 34.56 13.89
C ALA A 197 10.89 36.02 14.31
N ALA A 198 10.03 36.93 13.87
CA ALA A 198 10.09 38.34 14.28
C ALA A 198 9.92 38.51 15.81
N ARG A 199 8.95 37.82 16.41
CA ARG A 199 8.70 37.89 17.86
C ARG A 199 9.84 37.31 18.71
N VAL A 200 10.47 36.22 18.27
CA VAL A 200 11.63 35.63 18.97
C VAL A 200 12.83 36.59 18.97
N GLN A 201 13.02 37.32 17.87
CA GLN A 201 14.05 38.35 17.77
C GLN A 201 13.79 39.54 18.71
N GLU A 202 12.53 39.93 18.91
CA GLU A 202 12.13 40.98 19.85
C GLU A 202 12.27 40.59 21.33
N LEU A 203 12.00 39.32 21.67
CA LEU A 203 12.03 38.80 23.05
C LEU A 203 13.42 38.30 23.49
N GLY A 204 14.48 38.57 22.72
CA GLY A 204 15.86 38.29 23.12
C GLY A 204 16.27 36.81 23.09
N GLY A 205 15.55 35.94 22.36
CA GLY A 205 16.00 34.58 22.00
C GLY A 205 16.29 33.57 23.13
N GLN A 206 16.19 33.95 24.41
CA GLN A 206 16.75 33.16 25.51
C GLN A 206 15.78 32.15 26.15
N PHE A 207 14.46 32.33 26.00
CA PHE A 207 13.45 31.53 26.72
C PHE A 207 12.83 30.39 25.91
N TRP A 208 12.91 30.43 24.59
CA TRP A 208 12.31 29.46 23.69
C TRP A 208 13.42 29.01 22.75
N GLY A 209 13.77 27.71 22.73
CA GLY A 209 14.77 27.20 21.79
C GLY A 209 14.50 27.67 20.36
N GLU A 210 15.55 27.73 19.52
CA GLU A 210 15.42 28.32 18.19
C GLU A 210 14.24 27.70 17.41
N PRO A 211 13.25 28.50 16.96
CA PRO A 211 12.17 27.99 16.15
C PRO A 211 12.77 27.40 14.85
N PRO A 212 12.16 26.36 14.29
CA PRO A 212 12.67 25.75 13.08
C PRO A 212 12.67 26.80 11.97
N PRO A 213 13.63 26.73 11.03
CA PRO A 213 13.63 27.62 9.90
C PRO A 213 12.28 27.48 9.17
N PRO A 214 11.58 28.58 8.84
CA PRO A 214 10.28 28.54 8.18
C PRO A 214 10.25 27.65 6.94
N ALA A 215 11.37 27.57 6.22
CA ALA A 215 11.56 26.68 5.07
C ALA A 215 11.34 25.19 5.41
N ALA A 216 11.81 24.71 6.56
CA ALA A 216 11.62 23.33 6.98
C ALA A 216 10.15 23.01 7.29
N LEU A 217 9.44 23.93 7.97
CA LEU A 217 8.01 23.80 8.23
C LEU A 217 7.19 23.75 6.93
N ILE A 218 7.52 24.63 5.99
CA ILE A 218 6.87 24.66 4.67
C ILE A 218 7.15 23.37 3.91
N ALA A 219 8.37 22.86 3.93
CA ALA A 219 8.73 21.60 3.27
C ALA A 219 7.94 20.41 3.85
N ILE A 220 7.83 20.31 5.17
CA ILE A 220 7.02 19.27 5.84
C ILE A 220 5.55 19.40 5.45
N ALA A 221 4.99 20.60 5.49
CA ALA A 221 3.60 20.83 5.10
C ALA A 221 3.33 20.48 3.62
N LEU A 222 4.26 20.80 2.73
CA LEU A 222 4.20 20.40 1.32
C LEU A 222 4.17 18.87 1.16
N LEU A 223 5.04 18.15 1.88
CA LEU A 223 5.11 16.70 1.82
C LEU A 223 3.82 16.04 2.34
N LEU A 224 3.30 16.50 3.48
CA LEU A 224 2.06 15.96 4.05
C LEU A 224 0.84 16.22 3.14
N ASN A 225 0.73 17.42 2.56
CA ASN A 225 -0.35 17.73 1.62
C ASN A 225 -0.20 16.99 0.29
N ALA A 226 1.03 16.80 -0.21
CA ALA A 226 1.26 15.95 -1.37
C ALA A 226 0.81 14.50 -1.11
N ALA A 227 1.09 13.96 0.08
CA ALA A 227 0.63 12.64 0.47
C ALA A 227 -0.91 12.51 0.50
N ALA A 228 -1.63 13.59 0.86
CA ALA A 228 -3.09 13.63 0.82
C ALA A 228 -3.68 13.78 -0.59
N VAL A 229 -2.99 14.45 -1.51
CA VAL A 229 -3.51 14.77 -2.85
C VAL A 229 -3.14 13.70 -3.89
N LEU A 230 -1.90 13.19 -3.86
CA LEU A 230 -1.37 12.29 -4.89
C LEU A 230 -2.18 10.99 -5.08
N PRO A 231 -2.63 10.27 -4.03
CA PRO A 231 -3.46 9.08 -4.21
C PRO A 231 -4.75 9.39 -4.97
N GLY A 232 -5.38 10.53 -4.68
CA GLY A 232 -6.56 11.01 -5.38
C GLY A 232 -6.30 11.31 -6.85
N ILE A 233 -5.16 11.93 -7.20
CA ILE A 233 -4.78 12.17 -8.60
C ILE A 233 -4.70 10.83 -9.38
N PHE A 234 -4.17 9.76 -8.78
CA PHE A 234 -4.15 8.46 -9.44
C PHE A 234 -5.55 7.87 -9.65
N ILE A 235 -6.47 8.08 -8.70
CA ILE A 235 -7.89 7.71 -8.88
C ILE A 235 -8.51 8.53 -10.01
N LEU A 236 -8.22 9.84 -10.09
CA LEU A 236 -8.71 10.70 -11.18
C LEU A 236 -8.16 10.30 -12.56
N LYS A 237 -6.95 9.73 -12.60
CA LYS A 237 -6.40 9.07 -13.79
C LYS A 237 -7.04 7.69 -14.08
N ARG A 238 -8.08 7.31 -13.33
CA ARG A 238 -8.81 6.03 -13.41
C ARG A 238 -7.92 4.80 -13.19
N SER A 239 -6.89 4.93 -12.36
CA SER A 239 -5.97 3.85 -12.03
C SER A 239 -6.53 2.96 -10.92
N GLY A 240 -6.77 1.68 -11.24
CA GLY A 240 -7.15 0.68 -10.23
C GLY A 240 -6.05 0.42 -9.18
N ILE A 241 -4.78 0.66 -9.53
CA ILE A 241 -3.64 0.59 -8.59
C ILE A 241 -3.70 1.76 -7.60
N GLY A 242 -3.96 2.97 -8.11
CA GLY A 242 -4.14 4.17 -7.29
C GLY A 242 -5.28 4.00 -6.27
N LEU A 243 -6.36 3.33 -6.69
CA LEU A 243 -7.48 3.00 -5.82
C LEU A 243 -7.07 2.11 -4.62
N LEU A 244 -6.24 1.08 -4.86
CA LEU A 244 -5.75 0.18 -3.81
C LEU A 244 -4.80 0.88 -2.83
N ILE A 245 -3.92 1.74 -3.34
CA ILE A 245 -2.98 2.51 -2.51
C ILE A 245 -3.74 3.57 -1.69
N ALA A 246 -4.68 4.28 -2.30
CA ALA A 246 -5.49 5.28 -1.62
C ALA A 246 -6.36 4.67 -0.52
N SER A 247 -6.98 3.50 -0.77
CA SER A 247 -7.79 2.82 0.24
C SER A 247 -6.94 2.31 1.41
N SER A 248 -5.77 1.74 1.16
CA SER A 248 -4.88 1.28 2.24
C SER A 248 -4.39 2.45 3.10
N LEU A 249 -3.95 3.54 2.48
CA LEU A 249 -3.52 4.75 3.19
C LEU A 249 -4.66 5.37 3.99
N GLY A 250 -5.86 5.46 3.41
CA GLY A 250 -7.01 6.03 4.11
C GLY A 250 -7.45 5.18 5.31
N ILE A 251 -7.47 3.85 5.18
CA ILE A 251 -7.79 2.94 6.29
C ILE A 251 -6.76 3.08 7.41
N ALA A 252 -5.46 3.05 7.08
CA ALA A 252 -4.40 3.22 8.07
C ALA A 252 -4.46 4.58 8.76
N THR A 253 -4.76 5.65 8.02
CA THR A 253 -4.92 7.00 8.58
C THR A 253 -6.11 7.07 9.53
N SER A 254 -7.25 6.46 9.15
CA SER A 254 -8.44 6.43 10.01
C SER A 254 -8.18 5.67 11.31
N ALA A 255 -7.49 4.52 11.23
CA ALA A 255 -7.07 3.75 12.40
C ALA A 255 -6.06 4.51 13.27
N GLY A 256 -5.07 5.16 12.65
CA GLY A 256 -4.07 5.98 13.34
C GLY A 256 -4.70 7.16 14.09
N LEU A 257 -5.68 7.84 13.49
CA LEU A 257 -6.42 8.93 14.14
C LEU A 257 -7.25 8.44 15.33
N LEU A 258 -7.87 7.25 15.21
CA LEU A 258 -8.58 6.63 16.32
C LEU A 258 -7.62 6.30 17.48
N ILE A 259 -6.50 5.65 17.18
CA ILE A 259 -5.47 5.33 18.17
C ILE A 259 -4.98 6.62 18.85
N ALA A 260 -4.60 7.63 18.06
CA ALA A 260 -4.09 8.90 18.57
C ALA A 260 -5.07 9.63 19.50
N ALA A 261 -6.37 9.57 19.19
CA ALA A 261 -7.40 10.17 20.02
C ALA A 261 -7.62 9.41 21.33
N THR A 262 -7.43 8.09 21.35
CA THR A 262 -7.60 7.25 22.55
C THR A 262 -6.37 7.25 23.49
N THR A 263 -5.19 7.63 23.00
CA THR A 263 -3.95 7.65 23.81
C THR A 263 -3.69 9.00 24.48
N GLY A 264 -4.73 9.80 24.75
CA GLY A 264 -4.58 11.13 25.34
C GLY A 264 -3.71 12.07 24.51
N PHE A 265 -3.73 11.93 23.17
CA PHE A 265 -3.02 12.79 22.20
C PHE A 265 -1.50 12.73 22.19
N VAL A 266 -0.90 11.83 22.96
CA VAL A 266 0.55 11.56 22.98
C VAL A 266 1.15 11.34 21.58
N ILE A 267 0.34 10.81 20.66
CA ILE A 267 0.74 10.41 19.30
C ILE A 267 0.67 11.58 18.29
N GLY A 268 0.12 12.73 18.68
CA GLY A 268 -0.04 13.90 17.80
C GLY A 268 -1.01 13.68 16.63
N GLY A 269 -1.24 14.73 15.84
CA GLY A 269 -2.11 14.69 14.65
C GLY A 269 -3.61 14.48 14.91
N SER A 270 -4.02 14.44 16.18
CA SER A 270 -5.41 14.32 16.60
C SER A 270 -6.24 15.55 16.28
N VAL A 271 -5.62 16.72 16.18
CA VAL A 271 -6.24 17.98 15.77
C VAL A 271 -5.38 18.63 14.68
N GLN A 272 -6.03 19.05 13.60
CA GLN A 272 -5.38 19.71 12.46
C GLN A 272 -6.01 21.07 12.24
N SER A 273 -5.20 22.10 12.01
CA SER A 273 -5.69 23.44 11.66
C SER A 273 -5.26 23.83 10.25
N LEU A 274 -6.08 24.66 9.61
CA LEU A 274 -5.69 25.37 8.40
C LEU A 274 -4.39 26.16 8.64
N HIS A 275 -4.24 26.76 9.82
CA HIS A 275 -3.06 27.56 10.17
C HIS A 275 -1.80 26.73 10.42
N SER A 276 -1.93 25.41 10.61
CA SER A 276 -0.82 24.47 10.80
C SER A 276 -0.44 23.73 9.52
N GLY A 277 -0.76 24.27 8.34
CA GLY A 277 -0.45 23.63 7.05
C GLY A 277 -1.61 22.84 6.45
N GLY A 278 -2.84 22.99 6.93
CA GLY A 278 -4.03 22.36 6.34
C GLY A 278 -4.48 21.07 7.03
N TYR A 279 -5.31 20.27 6.34
CA TYR A 279 -5.94 19.07 6.89
C TYR A 279 -5.53 17.76 6.17
N PRO A 280 -4.23 17.47 5.98
CA PRO A 280 -3.79 16.34 5.17
C PRO A 280 -4.32 14.98 5.66
N LEU A 281 -4.37 14.74 6.97
CA LEU A 281 -4.87 13.47 7.54
C LEU A 281 -6.40 13.36 7.44
N LEU A 282 -7.13 14.48 7.47
CA LEU A 282 -8.58 14.48 7.26
C LEU A 282 -8.91 13.96 5.87
N TRP A 283 -8.26 14.53 4.86
CA TRP A 283 -8.49 14.16 3.46
C TRP A 283 -7.95 12.78 3.12
N LEU A 284 -6.80 12.41 3.69
CA LEU A 284 -6.25 11.08 3.51
C LEU A 284 -7.18 10.01 4.12
N ALA A 285 -7.74 10.24 5.31
CA ALA A 285 -8.72 9.36 5.93
C ALA A 285 -9.98 9.18 5.06
N CYS A 286 -10.46 10.23 4.38
CA CYS A 286 -11.63 10.16 3.50
C CYS A 286 -11.48 9.11 2.39
N TYR A 287 -10.26 8.78 1.94
CA TYR A 287 -10.07 7.71 0.95
C TYR A 287 -10.44 6.32 1.47
N ALA A 288 -10.50 6.08 2.78
CA ALA A 288 -11.04 4.83 3.34
C ALA A 288 -12.48 4.58 2.84
N ALA A 289 -13.29 5.64 2.78
CA ALA A 289 -14.66 5.59 2.28
C ALA A 289 -14.72 5.66 0.75
N LEU A 290 -14.03 6.65 0.18
CA LEU A 290 -14.18 6.99 -1.23
C LEU A 290 -13.51 5.96 -2.14
N ALA A 291 -12.29 5.52 -1.82
CA ALA A 291 -11.56 4.57 -2.65
C ALA A 291 -12.12 3.14 -2.55
N THR A 292 -12.85 2.82 -1.48
CA THR A 292 -13.55 1.53 -1.38
C THR A 292 -14.92 1.54 -2.08
N SER A 293 -15.43 2.71 -2.49
CA SER A 293 -16.77 2.85 -3.08
C SER A 293 -16.94 2.00 -4.36
N PRO A 294 -18.04 1.22 -4.47
CA PRO A 294 -18.38 0.47 -5.67
C PRO A 294 -18.52 1.36 -6.91
N GLY A 295 -19.06 2.58 -6.74
CA GLY A 295 -19.22 3.54 -7.84
C GLY A 295 -17.88 4.03 -8.39
N VAL A 296 -16.89 4.25 -7.50
CA VAL A 296 -15.53 4.62 -7.91
C VAL A 296 -14.84 3.44 -8.57
N SER A 297 -14.95 2.23 -8.00
CA SER A 297 -14.39 1.01 -8.59
C SER A 297 -14.90 0.74 -10.01
N ALA A 298 -16.21 0.94 -10.24
CA ALA A 298 -16.84 0.81 -11.56
C ALA A 298 -16.36 1.85 -12.60
N SER A 299 -15.71 2.93 -12.15
CA SER A 299 -15.15 3.99 -13.00
C SER A 299 -13.68 3.75 -13.37
N MET A 300 -13.02 2.74 -12.78
CA MET A 300 -11.61 2.44 -13.04
C MET A 300 -11.41 1.74 -14.38
N ARG A 301 -10.21 1.85 -14.94
CA ARG A 301 -9.85 1.07 -16.14
C ARG A 301 -9.83 -0.43 -15.81
N PRO A 302 -10.46 -1.28 -16.65
CA PRO A 302 -10.39 -2.73 -16.47
C PRO A 302 -8.93 -3.17 -16.61
N ALA A 303 -8.51 -4.06 -15.71
CA ALA A 303 -7.21 -4.69 -15.75
C ALA A 303 -7.37 -6.12 -15.20
N PRO A 304 -6.62 -7.11 -15.72
CA PRO A 304 -6.59 -8.44 -15.13
C PRO A 304 -6.26 -8.36 -13.63
N GLU A 305 -6.96 -9.13 -12.81
CA GLU A 305 -6.82 -9.01 -11.35
C GLU A 305 -5.40 -9.32 -10.89
N LEU A 306 -4.77 -10.35 -11.48
CA LEU A 306 -3.41 -10.74 -11.15
C LEU A 306 -2.41 -9.60 -11.40
N SER A 307 -2.43 -9.01 -12.59
CA SER A 307 -1.51 -7.93 -12.95
C SER A 307 -1.75 -6.69 -12.08
N ARG A 308 -3.01 -6.37 -11.77
CA ARG A 308 -3.37 -5.26 -10.87
C ARG A 308 -2.71 -5.42 -9.50
N TRP A 309 -2.76 -6.61 -8.89
CA TRP A 309 -2.15 -6.86 -7.59
C TRP A 309 -0.62 -6.81 -7.62
N PHE A 310 0.03 -7.44 -8.61
CA PHE A 310 1.49 -7.38 -8.74
C PHE A 310 2.01 -5.96 -8.95
N VAL A 311 1.35 -5.17 -9.79
CA VAL A 311 1.73 -3.76 -10.00
C VAL A 311 1.44 -2.92 -8.74
N ALA A 312 0.37 -3.22 -8.00
CA ALA A 312 0.09 -2.55 -6.73
C ALA A 312 1.17 -2.83 -5.68
N VAL A 313 1.59 -4.10 -5.49
CA VAL A 313 2.68 -4.46 -4.57
C VAL A 313 3.98 -3.79 -4.99
N ARG A 314 4.34 -3.85 -6.28
CA ARG A 314 5.54 -3.17 -6.80
C ARG A 314 5.50 -1.66 -6.53
N SER A 315 4.35 -1.03 -6.77
CA SER A 315 4.18 0.41 -6.55
C SER A 315 4.23 0.75 -5.06
N ALA A 316 3.60 -0.04 -4.21
CA ALA A 316 3.64 0.13 -2.75
C ALA A 316 5.08 0.09 -2.23
N LEU A 317 5.89 -0.88 -2.68
CA LEU A 317 7.30 -0.96 -2.31
C LEU A 317 8.10 0.27 -2.78
N VAL A 318 7.88 0.77 -4.00
CA VAL A 318 8.53 2.00 -4.47
C VAL A 318 8.12 3.20 -3.62
N ILE A 319 6.84 3.33 -3.29
CA ILE A 319 6.35 4.42 -2.44
C ILE A 319 6.95 4.30 -1.05
N THR A 320 7.10 3.10 -0.49
CA THR A 320 7.80 2.88 0.78
C THR A 320 9.24 3.36 0.71
N VAL A 321 9.99 3.04 -0.36
CA VAL A 321 11.37 3.54 -0.56
C VAL A 321 11.39 5.07 -0.53
N VAL A 322 10.49 5.71 -1.28
CA VAL A 322 10.45 7.18 -1.39
C VAL A 322 10.07 7.83 -0.07
N VAL A 323 9.01 7.34 0.58
CA VAL A 323 8.51 7.91 1.84
C VAL A 323 9.51 7.72 2.96
N SER A 324 10.08 6.52 3.13
CA SER A 324 11.12 6.30 4.12
C SER A 324 12.39 7.11 3.84
N GLY A 325 12.78 7.26 2.57
CA GLY A 325 13.88 8.15 2.19
C GLY A 325 13.61 9.61 2.60
N LEU A 326 12.39 10.12 2.37
CA LEU A 326 12.00 11.48 2.78
C LEU A 326 11.99 11.64 4.30
N LEU A 327 11.45 10.67 5.04
CA LEU A 327 11.45 10.68 6.50
C LEU A 327 12.88 10.60 7.08
N ALA A 328 13.78 9.86 6.43
CA ALA A 328 15.20 9.83 6.77
C ALA A 328 15.85 11.23 6.56
N VAL A 329 15.59 11.89 5.44
CA VAL A 329 16.09 13.26 5.19
C VAL A 329 15.54 14.24 6.24
N LEU A 330 14.25 14.16 6.58
CA LEU A 330 13.67 14.98 7.65
C LEU A 330 14.30 14.68 9.01
N SER A 331 14.66 13.44 9.30
CA SER A 331 15.37 13.06 10.52
C SER A 331 16.79 13.66 10.55
N ILE A 332 17.50 13.67 9.41
CA ILE A 332 18.81 14.35 9.29
C ILE A 332 18.67 15.86 9.51
N LEU A 333 17.68 16.50 8.89
CA LEU A 333 17.41 17.93 9.11
C LEU A 333 17.09 18.22 10.58
N THR A 334 16.34 17.32 11.23
CA THR A 334 16.04 17.41 12.67
C THR A 334 17.31 17.33 13.51
N LEU A 335 18.29 16.49 13.14
CA LEU A 335 19.59 16.43 13.82
C LEU A 335 20.45 17.68 13.59
N LEU A 336 20.36 18.29 12.41
CA LEU A 336 21.14 19.48 12.07
C LEU A 336 20.62 20.74 12.77
N VAL A 337 19.31 20.84 12.96
CA VAL A 337 18.64 22.01 13.54
C VAL A 337 18.33 21.82 15.03
N GLY A 338 18.18 20.57 15.49
CA GLY A 338 17.75 20.24 16.85
C GLY A 338 18.87 20.31 17.90
N GLY A 339 18.51 20.68 19.12
CA GLY A 339 19.40 20.61 20.28
C GLY A 339 19.69 19.17 20.76
N LEU A 340 20.64 19.03 21.69
CA LEU A 340 21.20 17.74 22.14
C LEU A 340 20.20 16.76 22.81
N GLY A 341 18.98 17.22 23.19
CA GLY A 341 18.06 16.47 24.05
C GLY A 341 17.38 15.23 23.45
N ALA A 342 17.36 15.07 22.12
CA ALA A 342 16.61 14.00 21.44
C ALA A 342 17.45 13.16 20.45
N VAL A 343 18.77 13.36 20.42
CA VAL A 343 19.66 12.81 19.37
C VAL A 343 19.53 11.29 19.24
N GLY A 344 19.48 10.55 20.35
CA GLY A 344 19.36 9.10 20.34
C GLY A 344 18.06 8.59 19.67
N PHE A 345 16.93 9.25 19.94
CA PHE A 345 15.66 8.89 19.32
C PHE A 345 15.66 9.16 17.82
N VAL A 346 16.16 10.33 17.40
CA VAL A 346 16.22 10.71 15.98
C VAL A 346 17.15 9.78 15.20
N ILE A 347 18.30 9.40 15.77
CA ILE A 347 19.21 8.41 15.14
C ILE A 347 18.51 7.05 15.02
N GLY A 348 17.81 6.59 16.07
CA GLY A 348 17.07 5.32 16.03
C GLY A 348 16.01 5.30 14.92
N ILE A 349 15.27 6.40 14.77
CA ILE A 349 14.27 6.57 13.69
C ILE A 349 14.93 6.61 12.33
N LEU A 350 16.02 7.38 12.17
CA LEU A 350 16.78 7.46 10.92
C LEU A 350 17.24 6.08 10.46
N LEU A 351 17.77 5.25 11.38
CA LEU A 351 18.18 3.89 11.08
C LEU A 351 16.99 3.01 10.66
N CYS A 352 15.84 3.14 11.31
CA CYS A 352 14.62 2.42 10.94
C CYS A 352 14.14 2.79 9.53
N GLU A 353 14.20 4.08 9.16
CA GLU A 353 13.80 4.55 7.84
C GLU A 353 14.75 4.11 6.73
N ILE A 354 16.07 4.21 6.96
CA ILE A 354 17.07 3.72 6.00
C ILE A 354 16.92 2.22 5.79
N ALA A 355 16.77 1.46 6.88
CA ALA A 355 16.56 0.01 6.81
C ALA A 355 15.25 -0.33 6.08
N SER A 356 14.17 0.41 6.33
CA SER A 356 12.87 0.23 5.65
C SER A 356 12.99 0.49 4.14
N ALA A 357 13.68 1.56 3.74
CA ALA A 357 13.90 1.89 2.33
C ALA A 357 14.74 0.81 1.63
N PHE A 358 15.84 0.36 2.25
CA PHE A 358 16.69 -0.68 1.69
C PHE A 358 15.96 -2.03 1.57
N ALA A 359 15.23 -2.42 2.61
CA ALA A 359 14.40 -3.61 2.63
C ALA A 359 13.33 -3.59 1.52
N ALA A 360 12.61 -2.47 1.37
CA ALA A 360 11.61 -2.31 0.32
C ALA A 360 12.21 -2.39 -1.09
N LEU A 361 13.42 -1.85 -1.28
CA LEU A 361 14.16 -1.96 -2.55
C LEU A 361 14.53 -3.41 -2.87
N ILE A 362 15.05 -4.18 -1.90
CA ILE A 362 15.36 -5.60 -2.07
C ILE A 362 14.10 -6.38 -2.44
N ALA A 363 13.00 -6.18 -1.71
CA ALA A 363 11.74 -6.84 -1.99
C ALA A 363 11.24 -6.53 -3.41
N ARG A 364 11.38 -5.27 -3.85
CA ARG A 364 11.01 -4.87 -5.21
C ARG A 364 11.86 -5.56 -6.27
N VAL A 365 13.18 -5.60 -6.08
CA VAL A 365 14.10 -6.26 -7.03
C VAL A 365 13.74 -7.73 -7.15
N GLN A 366 13.53 -8.43 -6.03
CA GLN A 366 13.14 -9.84 -6.01
C GLN A 366 11.78 -10.10 -6.68
N LEU A 367 10.80 -9.23 -6.43
CA LEU A 367 9.48 -9.33 -7.05
C LEU A 367 9.53 -9.18 -8.57
N VAL A 368 10.41 -8.32 -9.08
CA VAL A 368 10.56 -8.06 -10.52
C VAL A 368 11.42 -9.14 -11.20
N SER A 369 12.52 -9.55 -10.57
CA SER A 369 13.45 -10.52 -11.18
C SER A 369 12.93 -11.95 -11.14
N THR A 370 12.23 -12.33 -10.07
CA THR A 370 11.78 -13.72 -9.84
C THR A 370 10.38 -13.75 -9.21
N PRO A 371 9.33 -13.28 -9.91
CA PRO A 371 7.98 -13.13 -9.35
C PRO A 371 7.45 -14.43 -8.74
N GLU A 372 7.69 -15.58 -9.37
CA GLU A 372 7.26 -16.91 -8.91
C GLU A 372 7.88 -17.33 -7.57
N ARG A 373 9.13 -16.91 -7.30
CA ARG A 373 9.89 -17.27 -6.09
C ARG A 373 9.82 -16.19 -5.00
N SER A 374 9.37 -14.99 -5.36
CA SER A 374 9.44 -13.81 -4.52
C SER A 374 8.49 -13.82 -3.31
N ARG A 375 7.42 -14.64 -3.31
CA ARG A 375 6.34 -14.58 -2.32
C ARG A 375 6.84 -14.57 -0.87
N THR A 376 7.65 -15.56 -0.50
CA THR A 376 8.13 -15.70 0.89
C THR A 376 9.03 -14.52 1.27
N THR A 377 9.95 -14.15 0.37
CA THR A 377 10.88 -13.03 0.59
C THR A 377 10.13 -11.72 0.77
N VAL A 378 9.24 -11.36 -0.16
CA VAL A 378 8.48 -10.10 -0.09
C VAL A 378 7.56 -10.08 1.14
N PHE A 379 6.96 -11.21 1.49
CA PHE A 379 6.13 -11.33 2.69
C PHE A 379 6.94 -11.08 3.97
N VAL A 380 8.06 -11.79 4.15
CA VAL A 380 8.93 -11.63 5.33
C VAL A 380 9.50 -10.22 5.41
N VAL A 381 9.98 -9.68 4.29
CA VAL A 381 10.53 -8.33 4.23
C VAL A 381 9.47 -7.27 4.53
N SER A 382 8.25 -7.41 4.01
CA SER A 382 7.14 -6.48 4.33
C SER A 382 6.77 -6.54 5.82
N GLY A 383 6.78 -7.73 6.43
CA GLY A 383 6.62 -7.88 7.87
C GLY A 383 7.75 -7.21 8.68
N GLY A 384 9.00 -7.33 8.22
CA GLY A 384 10.15 -6.64 8.81
C GLY A 384 10.01 -5.12 8.75
N ILE A 385 9.55 -4.58 7.62
CA ILE A 385 9.28 -3.14 7.47
C ILE A 385 8.21 -2.68 8.46
N ILE A 386 7.12 -3.44 8.64
CA ILE A 386 6.10 -3.14 9.66
C ILE A 386 6.74 -3.05 11.04
N GLY A 387 7.59 -4.01 11.42
CA GLY A 387 8.32 -3.98 12.68
C GLY A 387 9.17 -2.73 12.85
N LEU A 388 9.94 -2.35 11.83
CA LEU A 388 10.77 -1.14 11.83
C LEU A 388 9.92 0.14 11.99
N GLN A 389 8.78 0.22 11.31
CA GLN A 389 7.89 1.38 11.39
C GLN A 389 7.17 1.47 12.75
N VAL A 390 6.85 0.33 13.38
CA VAL A 390 6.34 0.31 14.77
C VAL A 390 7.41 0.78 15.77
N ILE A 391 8.69 0.41 15.55
CA ILE A 391 9.80 0.92 16.36
C ILE A 391 9.95 2.43 16.16
N ALA A 392 9.97 2.92 14.92
CA ALA A 392 10.06 4.34 14.61
C ALA A 392 8.90 5.14 15.23
N PHE A 393 7.67 4.63 15.11
CA PHE A 393 6.48 5.16 15.78
C PHE A 393 6.68 5.27 17.30
N THR A 394 7.16 4.19 17.93
CA THR A 394 7.34 4.13 19.40
C THR A 394 8.41 5.12 19.85
N LEU A 395 9.55 5.16 19.15
CA LEU A 395 10.62 6.11 19.43
C LEU A 395 10.14 7.55 19.28
N SER A 396 9.35 7.84 18.24
CA SER A 396 8.79 9.18 17.99
C SER A 396 7.78 9.58 19.07
N ALA A 397 6.89 8.67 19.48
CA ALA A 397 5.93 8.92 20.55
C ALA A 397 6.63 9.15 21.90
N VAL A 398 7.61 8.31 22.26
CA VAL A 398 8.38 8.45 23.50
C VAL A 398 9.18 9.76 23.48
N ALA A 399 9.86 10.09 22.37
CA ALA A 399 10.59 11.34 22.24
C ALA A 399 9.67 12.55 22.46
N THR A 400 8.47 12.54 21.87
CA THR A 400 7.46 13.60 22.04
C THR A 400 7.07 13.79 23.51
N THR A 401 6.92 12.71 24.27
CA THR A 401 6.55 12.79 25.71
C THR A 401 7.70 13.16 26.64
N THR A 402 8.92 12.72 26.35
CA THR A 402 10.04 12.78 27.30
C THR A 402 10.88 14.03 27.17
N THR A 403 10.96 14.62 25.98
CA THR A 403 11.94 15.69 25.73
C THR A 403 11.39 17.10 25.97
N ALA A 404 10.07 17.26 26.19
CA ALA A 404 9.33 18.53 26.40
C ALA A 404 9.62 19.66 25.39
N THR A 405 10.50 19.41 24.43
CA THR A 405 11.02 20.33 23.44
C THR A 405 10.30 19.97 22.17
N GLY A 406 9.62 20.95 21.57
CA GLY A 406 9.00 20.84 20.24
C GLY A 406 10.00 20.60 19.11
N ALA A 407 11.19 20.07 19.39
CA ALA A 407 12.24 19.73 18.44
C ALA A 407 11.93 18.47 17.62
N PHE A 408 10.84 17.75 17.94
CA PHE A 408 10.43 16.57 17.20
C PHE A 408 9.34 16.92 16.17
N TRP A 409 9.77 17.09 14.92
CA TRP A 409 8.93 17.65 13.85
C TRP A 409 8.03 16.63 13.14
N ILE A 410 8.35 15.33 13.23
CA ILE A 410 7.58 14.28 12.58
C ILE A 410 6.59 13.72 13.61
N MET A 411 5.30 13.92 13.36
CA MET A 411 4.25 13.41 14.22
C MET A 411 4.28 11.88 14.24
N PRO A 412 4.17 11.22 15.42
CA PRO A 412 4.16 9.76 15.52
C PRO A 412 3.13 9.10 14.58
N ILE A 413 1.96 9.71 14.40
CA ILE A 413 0.93 9.23 13.47
C ILE A 413 1.42 9.02 12.02
N ALA A 414 2.43 9.76 11.56
CA ALA A 414 2.98 9.60 10.22
C ALA A 414 3.52 8.17 10.01
N TYR A 415 4.18 7.60 11.02
CA TYR A 415 4.71 6.23 11.00
C TYR A 415 3.61 5.16 11.07
N LEU A 416 2.41 5.48 11.58
CA LEU A 416 1.27 4.56 11.49
C LEU A 416 0.69 4.54 10.08
N VAL A 417 0.67 5.68 9.39
CA VAL A 417 0.20 5.77 8.01
C VAL A 417 1.12 5.01 7.05
N THR A 418 2.44 5.05 7.28
CA THR A 418 3.41 4.32 6.44
C THR A 418 3.25 2.80 6.52
N LEU A 419 2.66 2.25 7.59
CA LEU A 419 2.32 0.83 7.71
C LEU A 419 1.36 0.34 6.63
N ALA A 420 0.56 1.23 6.04
CA ALA A 420 -0.42 0.91 5.01
C ALA A 420 0.18 0.17 3.81
N LEU A 421 1.36 0.59 3.36
CA LEU A 421 2.01 0.10 2.15
C LEU A 421 2.57 -1.33 2.31
N PRO A 422 3.39 -1.64 3.34
CA PRO A 422 3.80 -3.01 3.59
C PRO A 422 2.63 -3.91 4.01
N ALA A 423 1.61 -3.39 4.71
CA ALA A 423 0.40 -4.16 5.01
C ALA A 423 -0.38 -4.53 3.73
N LEU A 424 -0.45 -3.62 2.74
CA LEU A 424 -1.00 -3.90 1.42
C LEU A 424 -0.23 -5.02 0.71
N CYS A 425 1.11 -5.05 0.84
CA CYS A 425 1.94 -6.13 0.31
C CYS A 425 1.57 -7.49 0.95
N LEU A 426 1.45 -7.55 2.29
CA LEU A 426 1.06 -8.77 2.99
C LEU A 426 -0.34 -9.24 2.56
N TYR A 427 -1.31 -8.30 2.52
CA TYR A 427 -2.67 -8.59 2.10
C TYR A 427 -2.72 -9.18 0.68
N ALA A 428 -1.99 -8.59 -0.26
CA ALA A 428 -1.99 -9.00 -1.66
C ALA A 428 -1.53 -10.46 -1.87
N PHE A 429 -0.69 -11.01 -1.00
CA PHE A 429 -0.21 -12.39 -1.10
C PHE A 429 -1.06 -13.43 -0.34
N VAL A 430 -1.98 -12.97 0.51
CA VAL A 430 -2.78 -13.84 1.39
C VAL A 430 -4.23 -13.90 0.95
N VAL A 431 -4.81 -12.79 0.49
CA VAL A 431 -6.26 -12.67 0.33
C VAL A 431 -6.74 -12.85 -1.11
N PRO A 432 -6.19 -12.16 -2.13
CA PRO A 432 -6.69 -12.27 -3.50
C PRO A 432 -6.59 -13.67 -4.08
N GLU A 433 -7.70 -14.20 -4.58
CA GLU A 433 -7.77 -15.55 -5.13
C GLU A 433 -6.85 -15.72 -6.34
N ALA A 434 -6.82 -14.75 -7.26
CA ALA A 434 -5.95 -14.77 -8.43
C ALA A 434 -4.47 -14.94 -8.05
N VAL A 435 -4.00 -14.23 -7.01
CA VAL A 435 -2.61 -14.30 -6.54
C VAL A 435 -2.34 -15.63 -5.84
N ARG A 436 -3.28 -16.12 -5.01
CA ARG A 436 -3.16 -17.44 -4.37
C ARG A 436 -3.07 -18.57 -5.39
N ASN A 437 -3.93 -18.53 -6.42
CA ASN A 437 -3.97 -19.54 -7.48
C ASN A 437 -2.68 -19.51 -8.31
N TYR A 438 -2.18 -18.32 -8.66
CA TYR A 438 -0.89 -18.16 -9.33
C TYR A 438 0.24 -18.87 -8.57
N PHE A 439 0.41 -18.59 -7.28
CA PHE A 439 1.46 -19.26 -6.49
C PHE A 439 1.19 -20.73 -6.20
N ALA A 440 -0.07 -21.18 -6.20
CA ALA A 440 -0.41 -22.59 -6.04
C ALA A 440 -0.01 -23.41 -7.28
N LEU A 441 -0.21 -22.85 -8.48
CA LEU A 441 0.16 -23.47 -9.76
C LEU A 441 1.69 -23.64 -9.87
N HIS A 442 2.44 -22.56 -9.69
CA HIS A 442 3.91 -22.57 -9.78
C HIS A 442 4.59 -23.34 -8.63
N ARG A 443 3.86 -23.66 -7.54
CA ARG A 443 4.32 -24.58 -6.51
C ARG A 443 4.20 -26.04 -6.95
N ARG A 444 3.20 -26.39 -7.76
CA ARG A 444 2.93 -27.77 -8.22
C ARG A 444 3.86 -28.20 -9.35
N GLU A 445 4.25 -27.29 -10.22
CA GLU A 445 5.32 -27.50 -11.22
C GLU A 445 6.68 -27.82 -10.57
N ARG A 446 6.80 -27.64 -9.25
CA ARG A 446 8.05 -27.79 -8.49
C ARG A 446 8.23 -29.13 -7.77
N ALA A 447 7.31 -30.11 -7.83
CA ALA A 447 7.53 -31.41 -7.19
C ALA A 447 7.00 -32.62 -8.00
N PRO A 448 7.74 -33.76 -8.12
CA PRO A 448 9.07 -34.09 -7.58
C PRO A 448 10.11 -34.51 -8.65
N GLY A 449 11.34 -33.97 -8.56
CA GLY A 449 12.48 -34.51 -9.32
C GLY A 449 13.56 -33.48 -9.65
N THR A 450 14.20 -32.88 -8.65
CA THR A 450 15.53 -32.22 -8.69
C THR A 450 15.72 -31.37 -7.42
N GLY A 451 15.41 -31.95 -6.25
CA GLY A 451 15.96 -31.42 -5.02
C GLY A 451 17.42 -31.82 -4.93
N ARG A 452 18.36 -30.95 -5.32
CA ARG A 452 19.72 -30.98 -4.76
C ARG A 452 19.58 -30.64 -3.27
N GLY A 453 19.19 -31.65 -2.49
CA GLY A 453 19.33 -31.61 -1.04
C GLY A 453 20.82 -31.60 -0.72
N TYR A 454 21.24 -30.69 0.14
CA TYR A 454 22.47 -30.88 0.88
C TYR A 454 22.35 -32.21 1.64
N PRO A 455 23.27 -33.17 1.47
CA PRO A 455 23.24 -34.39 2.25
C PRO A 455 23.62 -34.05 3.69
N THR A 456 22.62 -33.87 4.54
CA THR A 456 22.79 -33.90 6.00
C THR A 456 22.23 -35.21 6.50
N ALA A 457 22.90 -36.30 6.12
CA ALA A 457 22.81 -37.58 6.79
C ALA A 457 24.19 -37.84 7.41
N TYR A 458 24.37 -37.42 8.66
CA TYR A 458 25.34 -38.07 9.53
C TYR A 458 24.74 -39.44 9.87
N PRO A 459 25.43 -40.56 9.60
CA PRO A 459 25.01 -41.85 10.11
C PRO A 459 25.26 -41.86 11.62
N THR A 460 24.22 -41.55 12.40
CA THR A 460 24.21 -41.89 13.82
C THR A 460 24.12 -43.40 13.92
N SER A 461 25.28 -44.02 14.19
CA SER A 461 25.40 -45.39 14.65
C SER A 461 24.44 -45.61 15.82
N ALA A 462 23.42 -46.44 15.60
CA ALA A 462 22.52 -46.87 16.64
C ALA A 462 23.26 -47.83 17.57
N ALA A 463 23.69 -47.30 18.73
CA ALA A 463 24.03 -48.12 19.88
C ALA A 463 22.74 -48.81 20.37
N GLN A 464 22.68 -50.11 20.17
CA GLN A 464 21.68 -51.00 20.78
C GLN A 464 21.98 -51.19 22.26
N SER A 465 20.93 -51.22 23.08
CA SER A 465 20.71 -52.14 24.22
C SER A 465 19.47 -51.68 25.01
N PRO A 466 18.76 -52.54 25.77
CA PRO A 466 18.39 -53.94 25.51
C PRO A 466 16.87 -54.19 25.72
N VAL A 467 16.33 -55.19 25.03
CA VAL A 467 14.99 -55.77 25.28
C VAL A 467 15.16 -57.09 26.05
N GLU A 468 14.34 -57.29 27.07
CA GLU A 468 14.13 -58.57 27.78
C GLU A 468 12.60 -58.81 27.95
N PRO A 469 12.11 -60.04 28.12
CA PRO A 469 12.01 -61.06 27.07
C PRO A 469 10.58 -61.65 26.95
N ALA A 470 10.26 -62.31 25.84
CA ALA A 470 9.23 -63.36 25.84
C ALA A 470 9.46 -64.39 24.72
N VAL A 471 9.92 -65.56 25.17
CA VAL A 471 9.62 -66.92 24.68
C VAL A 471 10.27 -67.37 23.37
N LEU A 472 11.29 -68.22 23.56
CA LEU A 472 11.83 -69.21 22.63
C LEU A 472 10.76 -70.20 22.17
N ASP A 473 10.80 -70.58 20.90
CA ASP A 473 10.75 -72.00 20.57
C ASP A 473 11.59 -72.32 19.31
N SER A 474 12.53 -73.25 19.50
CA SER A 474 13.07 -74.26 18.58
C SER A 474 13.61 -73.85 17.19
N ALA A 475 14.70 -74.38 16.63
CA ALA A 475 15.82 -75.23 17.04
C ALA A 475 16.75 -75.31 15.80
N ALA A 476 18.07 -75.36 16.04
CA ALA A 476 19.14 -75.97 15.22
C ALA A 476 19.19 -75.68 13.68
N THR A 477 20.31 -75.27 13.08
CA THR A 477 21.55 -76.08 13.03
C THR A 477 22.71 -75.25 12.46
N LEU A 478 23.87 -75.40 13.10
CA LEU A 478 25.19 -74.86 12.77
C LEU A 478 25.78 -75.43 11.48
N LYS A 479 26.56 -74.63 10.74
CA LYS A 479 27.81 -75.12 10.11
C LYS A 479 28.88 -74.03 9.91
N ARG A 480 29.95 -74.19 10.71
CA ARG A 480 31.40 -73.89 10.53
C ARG A 480 31.86 -73.84 9.05
N ALA A 481 32.92 -73.14 8.61
CA ALA A 481 34.19 -72.70 9.21
C ALA A 481 34.91 -71.65 8.29
N PRO A 482 36.05 -71.05 8.70
CA PRO A 482 36.73 -69.89 8.07
C PRO A 482 38.06 -70.24 7.35
N SER A 483 38.87 -69.21 7.03
CA SER A 483 40.21 -69.18 6.36
C SER A 483 40.13 -68.92 4.85
N GLU A 484 40.98 -68.17 4.15
CA GLU A 484 42.35 -67.70 4.39
C GLU A 484 42.71 -66.62 3.35
N ALA A 485 43.90 -66.04 3.51
CA ALA A 485 44.48 -64.91 2.80
C ALA A 485 44.93 -65.15 1.33
N ALA A 486 45.30 -64.01 0.70
CA ALA A 486 46.38 -63.81 -0.29
C ALA A 486 46.03 -63.68 -1.79
N THR A 487 46.14 -62.43 -2.30
CA THR A 487 46.89 -61.95 -3.50
C THR A 487 46.75 -62.71 -4.85
N THR A 488 46.34 -62.12 -5.98
CA THR A 488 46.97 -61.08 -6.85
C THR A 488 46.04 -60.79 -8.08
N PRO A 489 46.43 -60.23 -9.26
CA PRO A 489 46.11 -58.85 -9.68
C PRO A 489 45.47 -58.72 -11.11
N PHE A 490 44.74 -57.65 -11.45
CA PHE A 490 44.71 -57.16 -12.85
C PHE A 490 44.07 -55.76 -13.03
N ALA A 491 44.89 -54.88 -13.63
CA ALA A 491 44.69 -53.75 -14.56
C ALA A 491 43.56 -52.67 -14.41
N PRO A 492 43.89 -51.38 -14.74
CA PRO A 492 43.01 -50.22 -14.54
C PRO A 492 42.20 -49.83 -15.80
N ALA A 493 41.06 -49.15 -15.60
CA ALA A 493 40.32 -48.44 -16.65
C ALA A 493 39.88 -47.05 -16.13
N PRO A 494 39.69 -46.06 -17.02
CA PRO A 494 40.06 -44.66 -16.78
C PRO A 494 38.96 -43.80 -16.13
N VAL A 495 39.42 -42.77 -15.42
CA VAL A 495 38.63 -41.69 -14.81
C VAL A 495 38.24 -40.68 -15.90
N PRO A 496 36.94 -40.37 -16.10
CA PRO A 496 36.53 -39.14 -16.76
C PRO A 496 36.53 -37.99 -15.74
N SER A 497 37.35 -36.99 -16.04
CA SER A 497 37.49 -35.72 -15.36
C SER A 497 36.18 -34.90 -15.40
N VAL A 498 35.87 -34.29 -14.26
CA VAL A 498 34.83 -33.29 -14.05
C VAL A 498 35.17 -32.02 -14.86
N PRO A 499 34.29 -31.48 -15.71
CA PRO A 499 34.49 -30.15 -16.27
C PRO A 499 34.25 -29.08 -15.20
N GLU A 500 35.33 -28.34 -14.96
CA GLU A 500 35.50 -27.15 -14.16
C GLU A 500 34.57 -26.02 -14.63
N VAL A 501 33.83 -25.43 -13.68
CA VAL A 501 32.93 -24.30 -13.92
C VAL A 501 33.78 -23.04 -14.12
N ALA A 502 33.94 -22.62 -15.37
CA ALA A 502 34.61 -21.37 -15.71
C ALA A 502 33.71 -20.16 -15.40
N SER A 503 34.26 -19.31 -14.55
CA SER A 503 33.83 -17.95 -14.21
C SER A 503 33.70 -17.06 -15.45
N PHE A 504 32.60 -16.31 -15.56
CA PHE A 504 32.46 -15.24 -16.54
C PHE A 504 33.14 -13.96 -16.03
N ALA A 505 34.38 -13.75 -16.49
CA ALA A 505 35.04 -12.46 -16.53
C ALA A 505 35.05 -11.93 -17.99
N PRO A 506 35.07 -10.61 -18.22
CA PRO A 506 34.85 -10.04 -19.55
C PRO A 506 36.13 -10.18 -20.40
N ALA A 507 36.00 -10.72 -21.62
CA ALA A 507 37.10 -10.84 -22.55
C ALA A 507 36.93 -9.89 -23.74
N THR A 508 37.98 -9.09 -23.92
CA THR A 508 38.36 -8.25 -25.03
C THR A 508 38.34 -8.94 -26.40
N ALA A 509 38.18 -8.12 -27.44
CA ALA A 509 38.17 -8.45 -28.85
C ALA A 509 39.40 -9.26 -29.34
N SER A 510 39.15 -10.33 -30.10
CA SER A 510 39.95 -10.72 -31.27
C SER A 510 39.27 -11.79 -32.15
N LYS A 511 39.15 -11.42 -33.44
CA LYS A 511 39.02 -12.22 -34.69
C LYS A 511 37.96 -13.34 -34.78
N VAL A 512 36.85 -12.98 -35.43
CA VAL A 512 35.77 -13.86 -35.92
C VAL A 512 36.16 -14.46 -37.29
N PRO A 513 35.99 -15.78 -37.53
CA PRO A 513 36.12 -16.38 -38.86
C PRO A 513 34.94 -15.95 -39.76
N PRO A 514 35.10 -15.90 -41.10
CA PRO A 514 34.04 -15.44 -42.00
C PRO A 514 32.80 -16.33 -41.90
N VAL A 515 31.64 -15.69 -41.70
CA VAL A 515 30.32 -16.33 -41.59
C VAL A 515 30.01 -17.11 -42.87
N ALA A 516 29.68 -18.40 -42.72
CA ALA A 516 29.27 -19.22 -43.86
C ALA A 516 27.91 -18.72 -44.41
N PRO A 517 27.74 -18.60 -45.74
CA PRO A 517 26.50 -18.07 -46.35
C PRO A 517 25.23 -18.83 -45.95
N ALA A 518 25.36 -20.11 -45.56
CA ALA A 518 24.26 -20.94 -45.08
C ALA A 518 23.58 -20.43 -43.79
N ASN A 519 24.28 -19.66 -42.96
CA ASN A 519 23.72 -19.15 -41.69
C ASN A 519 22.84 -17.92 -41.89
N TRP A 520 23.10 -17.13 -42.95
CA TRP A 520 22.26 -16.00 -43.34
C TRP A 520 20.89 -16.48 -43.84
N ASP A 521 20.89 -17.51 -44.70
CA ASP A 521 19.65 -18.09 -45.22
C ASP A 521 18.81 -18.69 -44.08
N ARG A 522 19.42 -19.41 -43.13
CA ARG A 522 18.71 -19.90 -41.94
C ARG A 522 18.17 -18.79 -41.05
N ALA A 523 18.97 -17.74 -40.79
CA ALA A 523 18.51 -16.62 -39.97
C ALA A 523 17.30 -15.91 -40.58
N ALA A 524 17.18 -15.87 -41.90
CA ALA A 524 16.05 -15.27 -42.61
C ALA A 524 14.88 -16.24 -42.86
N ASP A 525 15.09 -17.56 -42.77
CA ASP A 525 14.07 -18.58 -43.07
C ASP A 525 12.94 -18.62 -42.03
N PRO A 526 11.66 -18.39 -42.42
CA PRO A 526 10.49 -18.52 -41.55
C PRO A 526 10.30 -19.88 -40.88
N LEU A 527 10.87 -20.94 -41.44
CA LEU A 527 10.73 -22.31 -40.95
C LEU A 527 11.84 -22.72 -39.97
N THR A 528 12.78 -21.83 -39.66
CA THR A 528 13.85 -22.11 -38.71
C THR A 528 13.29 -22.41 -37.31
N PRO A 529 13.67 -23.54 -36.68
CA PRO A 529 13.23 -23.88 -35.34
C PRO A 529 13.62 -22.80 -34.30
N LEU A 530 12.70 -22.47 -33.39
CA LEU A 530 12.91 -21.43 -32.37
C LEU A 530 14.10 -21.72 -31.44
N GLU A 531 14.44 -22.99 -31.26
CA GLU A 531 15.57 -23.46 -30.45
C GLU A 531 16.94 -23.08 -31.05
N GLU A 532 17.00 -22.81 -32.36
CA GLU A 532 18.25 -22.42 -33.05
C GLU A 532 18.53 -20.91 -32.96
N PHE A 533 17.53 -20.09 -32.65
CA PHE A 533 17.68 -18.63 -32.61
C PHE A 533 18.71 -18.11 -31.61
N PRO A 534 18.87 -18.68 -30.39
CA PRO A 534 19.94 -18.27 -29.48
C PRO A 534 21.34 -18.52 -30.05
N ALA A 535 21.52 -19.61 -30.80
CA ALA A 535 22.80 -19.94 -31.42
C ALA A 535 23.11 -18.98 -32.60
N LEU A 536 22.09 -18.64 -33.40
CA LEU A 536 22.23 -17.64 -34.47
C LEU A 536 22.42 -16.22 -33.93
N ALA A 537 21.81 -15.88 -32.79
CA ALA A 537 21.94 -14.57 -32.14
C ALA A 537 23.33 -14.34 -31.51
N ALA A 538 24.14 -15.39 -31.34
CA ALA A 538 25.52 -15.29 -30.90
C ALA A 538 26.42 -14.57 -31.92
N ASP A 539 26.00 -14.49 -33.20
CA ASP A 539 26.72 -13.82 -34.27
C ASP A 539 26.08 -12.45 -34.61
N PRO A 540 26.77 -11.32 -34.33
CA PRO A 540 26.25 -9.99 -34.60
C PRO A 540 25.92 -9.70 -36.07
N GLU A 541 26.58 -10.39 -37.00
CA GLU A 541 26.33 -10.19 -38.43
C GLU A 541 24.95 -10.73 -38.84
N LEU A 542 24.41 -11.72 -38.12
CA LEU A 542 23.11 -12.34 -38.43
C LEU A 542 21.92 -11.57 -37.84
N TRP A 543 22.15 -10.58 -36.97
CA TRP A 543 21.08 -9.85 -36.30
C TRP A 543 20.08 -9.16 -37.26
N PRO A 544 20.48 -8.55 -38.39
CA PRO A 544 19.54 -7.98 -39.35
C PRO A 544 18.65 -9.05 -40.01
N ALA A 545 19.18 -10.24 -40.30
CA ALA A 545 18.40 -11.35 -40.86
C ALA A 545 17.41 -11.91 -39.83
N LEU A 546 17.85 -12.13 -38.59
CA LEU A 546 16.98 -12.55 -37.48
C LEU A 546 15.86 -11.53 -37.22
N ALA A 547 16.16 -10.23 -37.26
CA ALA A 547 15.17 -9.17 -37.09
C ALA A 547 14.09 -9.17 -38.19
N ARG A 548 14.40 -9.67 -39.40
CA ARG A 548 13.45 -9.83 -40.51
C ARG A 548 12.65 -11.12 -40.43
N ASN A 549 13.08 -12.09 -39.64
CA ASN A 549 12.44 -13.40 -39.57
C ASN A 549 11.03 -13.35 -38.96
N PRO A 550 9.96 -13.78 -39.66
CA PRO A 550 8.59 -13.73 -39.16
C PRO A 550 8.37 -14.55 -37.87
N ALA A 551 9.15 -15.61 -37.66
CA ALA A 551 9.06 -16.48 -36.49
C ALA A 551 9.79 -15.94 -35.25
N LEU A 552 10.44 -14.77 -35.33
CA LEU A 552 11.14 -14.14 -34.21
C LEU A 552 10.20 -13.93 -33.01
N TYR A 553 10.57 -14.48 -31.85
CA TYR A 553 9.79 -14.36 -30.63
C TYR A 553 10.08 -13.04 -29.88
N PRO A 554 9.10 -12.51 -29.10
CA PRO A 554 9.17 -11.14 -28.56
C PRO A 554 10.39 -10.85 -27.66
N GLU A 555 10.82 -11.83 -26.87
CA GLU A 555 11.94 -11.67 -25.93
C GLU A 555 13.27 -11.46 -26.67
N LEU A 556 13.49 -12.17 -27.78
CA LEU A 556 14.69 -11.98 -28.61
C LEU A 556 14.62 -10.68 -29.42
N ALA A 557 13.43 -10.26 -29.83
CA ALA A 557 13.24 -8.95 -30.45
C ALA A 557 13.59 -7.81 -29.48
N GLU A 558 13.16 -7.91 -28.22
CA GLU A 558 13.49 -6.93 -27.17
C GLU A 558 15.00 -6.92 -26.87
N TRP A 559 15.63 -8.10 -26.76
CA TRP A 559 17.09 -8.20 -26.61
C TRP A 559 17.84 -7.59 -27.80
N LEU A 560 17.41 -7.89 -29.04
CA LEU A 560 17.97 -7.32 -30.26
C LEU A 560 17.85 -5.79 -30.29
N ALA A 561 16.74 -5.23 -29.80
CA ALA A 561 16.56 -3.78 -29.68
C ALA A 561 17.51 -3.16 -28.62
N MET A 562 17.83 -3.88 -27.54
CA MET A 562 18.78 -3.43 -26.51
C MET A 562 20.24 -3.43 -26.98
N THR A 563 20.60 -4.18 -28.04
CA THR A 563 21.97 -4.20 -28.58
C THR A 563 22.43 -2.85 -29.16
N GLY A 564 21.49 -1.93 -29.46
CA GLY A 564 21.78 -0.59 -29.98
C GLY A 564 22.12 -0.53 -31.47
N ASN A 565 22.01 -1.65 -32.21
CA ASN A 565 22.23 -1.67 -33.66
C ASN A 565 21.08 -0.94 -34.39
N GLN A 566 21.40 0.19 -35.05
CA GLN A 566 20.41 1.06 -35.70
C GLN A 566 19.65 0.38 -36.83
N GLU A 567 20.28 -0.53 -37.57
CA GLU A 567 19.64 -1.26 -38.67
C GLU A 567 18.59 -2.25 -38.12
N VAL A 568 18.95 -2.98 -37.06
CA VAL A 568 18.07 -3.93 -36.37
C VAL A 568 16.86 -3.21 -35.78
N ILE A 569 17.07 -2.06 -35.12
CA ILE A 569 15.98 -1.25 -34.55
C ILE A 569 15.03 -0.74 -35.63
N ALA A 570 15.56 -0.30 -36.79
CA ALA A 570 14.73 0.14 -37.91
C ALA A 570 13.84 -1.00 -38.45
N ILE A 571 14.41 -2.21 -38.58
CA ILE A 571 13.67 -3.40 -39.01
C ILE A 571 12.59 -3.77 -38.00
N LEU A 572 12.91 -3.86 -36.70
CA LEU A 572 11.94 -4.21 -35.67
C LEU A 572 10.81 -3.19 -35.55
N ARG A 573 11.11 -1.89 -35.70
CA ARG A 573 10.10 -0.81 -35.72
C ARG A 573 9.17 -0.92 -36.92
N SER A 574 9.70 -1.27 -38.10
CA SER A 574 8.86 -1.51 -39.30
C SER A 574 7.86 -2.66 -39.12
N ARG A 575 8.14 -3.56 -38.17
CA ARG A 575 7.29 -4.70 -37.80
C ARG A 575 6.42 -4.46 -36.57
N GLY A 576 6.52 -3.29 -35.93
CA GLY A 576 5.78 -2.96 -34.71
C GLY A 576 6.26 -3.71 -33.46
N MET A 577 7.52 -4.18 -33.45
CA MET A 577 8.12 -4.96 -32.35
C MET A 577 9.16 -4.18 -31.52
N ALA A 578 9.46 -2.93 -31.88
CA ALA A 578 10.40 -2.04 -31.17
C ALA A 578 9.87 -0.61 -31.03
#